data_AF-E3KU47-F1
#
_entry.id   AF-E3KU47-F1
#
_cell.length_a   1.000
_cell.length_b   1.000
_cell.length_c   1.000
_cell.angle_alpha   90.00
_cell.angle_beta   90.00
_cell.angle_gamma   90.00
#
_symmetry.space_group_name_H-M   'P 1'
#
loop_
_entity.id
_entity.type
_entity.pdbx_description
1 polymer ?
#
loop_
_entity_poly.entity_id
_entity_poly.type
_entity_poly.pdbx_seq_one_letter_code
_entity_poly.pdbx_strand_id
1 'polypeptide(L)'
;MTQIFYLYPSQEVINYLKETYISIETIMMEIEPPQVKDTPHQRAVINVQNAARVQEIQAAISKRTQELHILPELVPNVLGIWNMQRMKYGRDPIRIRSIENLTKIPHKSTTTNNQPKIES
;
A
#
# COMPACT_ATOMS: atom_id res chain seq x y z
N MET A 1 10.84 2.10 45.47
CA MET A 1 11.10 0.97 44.54
C MET A 1 10.16 1.12 43.35
N THR A 2 10.68 1.32 42.15
CA THR A 2 9.87 1.41 40.93
C THR A 2 9.66 0.00 40.41
N GLN A 3 8.45 -0.53 40.50
CA GLN A 3 8.09 -1.80 39.88
C GLN A 3 7.89 -1.59 38.38
N ILE A 4 8.75 -2.22 37.58
CA ILE A 4 8.58 -2.31 36.13
C ILE A 4 7.73 -3.54 35.86
N PHE A 5 6.48 -3.33 35.47
CA PHE A 5 5.59 -4.40 35.04
C PHE A 5 5.78 -4.61 33.54
N TYR A 6 6.30 -5.78 33.15
CA TYR A 6 6.32 -6.20 31.76
C TYR A 6 4.91 -6.70 31.40
N LEU A 7 4.11 -5.83 30.77
CA LEU A 7 2.86 -6.23 30.13
C LEU A 7 3.23 -7.03 28.87
N TYR A 8 3.25 -8.35 29.00
CA TYR A 8 3.34 -9.22 27.83
C TYR A 8 2.05 -9.08 27.00
N PRO A 9 2.15 -8.85 25.68
CA PRO A 9 0.96 -8.83 24.83
C PRO A 9 0.26 -10.19 24.92
N SER A 10 -1.08 -10.16 24.94
CA SER A 10 -1.87 -11.39 24.96
C SER A 10 -1.58 -12.24 23.72
N GLN A 11 -1.82 -13.56 23.82
CA GLN A 11 -1.65 -14.46 22.68
C GLN A 11 -2.49 -14.02 21.47
N GLU A 12 -3.67 -13.45 21.72
CA GLU A 12 -4.54 -12.87 20.70
C GLU A 12 -3.85 -11.72 19.94
N VAL A 13 -3.25 -10.77 20.66
CA VAL A 13 -2.51 -9.64 20.06
C VAL A 13 -1.32 -10.14 19.24
N ILE A 14 -0.59 -11.13 19.77
CA ILE A 14 0.55 -11.74 19.06
C ILE A 14 0.09 -12.39 17.76
N ASN A 15 -0.98 -13.18 17.81
CA ASN A 15 -1.52 -13.87 16.63
C ASN A 15 -2.01 -12.87 15.59
N TYR A 16 -2.77 -11.87 16.01
CA TYR A 16 -3.26 -10.81 15.14
C TYR A 16 -2.11 -10.09 14.42
N LEU A 17 -1.06 -9.68 15.16
CA LEU A 17 0.08 -9.00 14.54
C LEU A 17 0.78 -9.91 13.52
N LYS A 18 1.04 -11.18 13.86
CA LYS A 18 1.65 -12.16 12.94
C LYS A 18 0.83 -12.35 11.66
N GLU A 19 -0.47 -12.57 11.80
CA GLU A 19 -1.38 -12.74 10.66
C GLU A 19 -1.45 -11.47 9.81
N THR A 20 -1.42 -10.31 10.44
CA THR A 20 -1.41 -9.01 9.75
C THR A 20 -0.14 -8.85 8.90
N TYR A 21 1.04 -9.16 9.45
CA TYR A 21 2.29 -9.10 8.68
C TYR A 21 2.28 -10.06 7.47
N ILE A 22 1.87 -11.31 7.66
CA ILE A 22 1.74 -12.29 6.57
C ILE A 22 0.78 -11.79 5.49
N SER A 23 -0.35 -11.22 5.91
CA SER A 23 -1.36 -10.68 5.00
C SER A 23 -0.82 -9.50 4.20
N ILE A 24 -0.10 -8.57 4.85
CA ILE A 24 0.54 -7.44 4.16
C ILE A 24 1.56 -7.95 3.15
N GLU A 25 2.44 -8.88 3.53
CA GLU A 25 3.45 -9.43 2.62
C GLU A 25 2.82 -10.06 1.39
N THR A 26 1.76 -10.84 1.58
CA THR A 26 0.99 -11.46 0.49
C THR A 26 0.44 -10.39 -0.46
N ILE A 27 -0.23 -9.37 0.09
CA ILE A 27 -0.77 -8.27 -0.71
C ILE A 27 0.34 -7.50 -1.43
N MET A 28 1.50 -7.28 -0.79
CA MET A 28 2.63 -6.60 -1.41
C MET A 28 3.24 -7.41 -2.56
N MET A 29 3.19 -8.74 -2.51
CA MET A 29 3.61 -9.57 -3.64
C MET A 29 2.66 -9.44 -4.84
N GLU A 30 1.36 -9.22 -4.61
CA GLU A 30 0.38 -8.96 -5.67
C GLU A 30 0.56 -7.56 -6.28
N ILE A 31 0.70 -6.56 -5.42
CA ILE A 31 0.85 -5.14 -5.79
C ILE A 31 2.17 -4.89 -6.51
N GLU A 32 3.23 -5.60 -6.08
CA GLU A 32 4.60 -5.35 -6.49
C GLU A 32 5.31 -6.66 -6.86
N PRO A 33 4.91 -7.34 -7.95
CA PRO A 33 5.46 -8.64 -8.30
C PRO A 33 6.94 -8.52 -8.72
N PRO A 34 7.78 -9.56 -8.52
CA PRO A 34 9.22 -9.48 -8.74
C PRO A 34 9.57 -8.99 -10.15
N GLN A 35 8.89 -9.56 -11.15
CA GLN A 35 9.04 -9.20 -12.54
C GLN A 35 7.88 -8.35 -12.97
N VAL A 36 8.18 -7.21 -13.61
CA VAL A 36 7.14 -6.38 -14.17
C VAL A 36 7.59 -5.81 -15.51
N LYS A 37 6.67 -5.81 -16.49
CA LYS A 37 6.92 -5.38 -17.87
C LYS A 37 6.28 -4.02 -18.20
N ASP A 38 5.93 -3.24 -17.18
CA ASP A 38 5.23 -1.97 -17.36
C ASP A 38 6.16 -0.88 -17.90
N THR A 39 5.63 -0.07 -18.81
CA THR A 39 6.26 1.20 -19.17
C THR A 39 6.27 2.17 -17.99
N PRO A 40 7.14 3.20 -17.97
CA PRO A 40 7.15 4.20 -16.90
C PRO A 40 5.79 4.88 -16.66
N HIS A 41 5.02 5.13 -17.72
CA HIS A 41 3.69 5.77 -17.61
C HIS A 41 2.64 4.83 -16.99
N GLN A 42 2.58 3.58 -17.46
CA GLN A 42 1.71 2.56 -16.85
C GLN A 42 2.06 2.38 -15.38
N ARG A 43 3.35 2.35 -15.06
CA ARG A 43 3.82 2.24 -13.68
C ARG A 43 3.37 3.40 -12.81
N ALA A 44 3.41 4.63 -13.33
CA ALA A 44 2.93 5.79 -12.58
C ALA A 44 1.46 5.65 -12.21
N VAL A 45 0.59 5.28 -13.17
CA VAL A 45 -0.85 5.06 -12.95
C VAL A 45 -1.09 3.94 -11.92
N ILE A 46 -0.43 2.79 -12.09
CA ILE A 46 -0.52 1.64 -11.18
C ILE A 46 -0.07 2.03 -9.76
N ASN A 47 1.03 2.78 -9.63
CA ASN A 47 1.50 3.24 -8.32
C ASN A 47 0.46 4.14 -7.62
N VAL A 48 -0.30 4.96 -8.36
CA VAL A 48 -1.36 5.81 -7.78
C VAL A 48 -2.47 4.95 -7.21
N GLN A 49 -2.96 3.99 -8.00
CA GLN A 49 -4.03 3.08 -7.60
C GLN A 49 -3.61 2.23 -6.40
N ASN A 50 -2.39 1.69 -6.43
CA ASN A 50 -1.84 0.91 -5.35
C ASN A 50 -1.57 1.74 -4.09
N ALA A 51 -1.21 3.03 -4.23
CA ALA A 51 -1.06 3.92 -3.09
C ALA A 51 -2.39 4.15 -2.34
N ALA A 52 -3.51 4.30 -3.07
CA ALA A 52 -4.83 4.36 -2.45
C ALA A 52 -5.17 3.06 -1.70
N ARG A 53 -4.95 1.90 -2.33
CA ARG A 53 -5.13 0.58 -1.69
C ARG A 53 -4.26 0.42 -0.43
N VAL A 54 -3.02 0.87 -0.47
CA VAL A 54 -2.11 0.86 0.69
C VAL A 54 -2.62 1.75 1.83
N GLN A 55 -3.19 2.91 1.53
CA GLN A 55 -3.81 3.78 2.55
C GLN A 55 -5.04 3.14 3.17
N GLU A 56 -5.90 2.50 2.38
CA GLU A 56 -7.07 1.77 2.87
C GLU A 56 -6.67 0.61 3.80
N ILE A 57 -5.66 -0.17 3.42
CA ILE A 57 -5.12 -1.25 4.25
C ILE A 57 -4.55 -0.69 5.56
N GLN A 58 -3.76 0.38 5.49
CA GLN A 58 -3.21 1.04 6.68
C GLN A 58 -4.34 1.50 7.62
N ALA A 59 -5.39 2.12 7.09
CA ALA A 59 -6.52 2.59 7.88
C ALA A 59 -7.27 1.43 8.56
N ALA A 60 -7.51 0.32 7.83
CA ALA A 60 -8.17 -0.86 8.37
C ALA A 60 -7.37 -1.52 9.50
N ILE A 61 -6.05 -1.66 9.32
CA ILE A 61 -5.15 -2.19 10.34
C ILE A 61 -5.13 -1.25 11.55
N SER A 62 -4.92 0.05 11.33
CA SER A 62 -4.88 1.05 12.41
C SER A 62 -6.15 1.03 13.26
N LYS A 63 -7.33 0.93 12.61
CA LYS A 63 -8.60 0.81 13.31
C LYS A 63 -8.64 -0.44 14.19
N ARG A 64 -8.29 -1.61 13.62
CA ARG A 64 -8.32 -2.87 14.36
C ARG A 64 -7.30 -2.91 15.50
N THR A 65 -6.11 -2.33 15.32
CA THR A 65 -5.11 -2.21 16.39
C THR A 65 -5.59 -1.32 17.52
N GLN A 66 -6.34 -0.25 17.21
CA GLN A 66 -6.94 0.61 18.23
C GLN A 66 -8.01 -0.13 19.04
N GLU A 67 -8.86 -0.93 18.39
CA GLU A 67 -9.86 -1.79 19.06
C GLU A 67 -9.21 -2.81 20.01
N LEU A 68 -8.02 -3.29 19.69
CA LEU A 68 -7.24 -4.23 20.51
C LEU A 68 -6.32 -3.55 21.53
N HIS A 69 -6.39 -2.22 21.66
CA HIS A 69 -5.52 -1.41 22.53
C HIS A 69 -4.02 -1.65 22.31
N ILE A 70 -3.64 -1.95 21.06
CA ILE A 70 -2.25 -2.13 20.67
C ILE A 70 -1.59 -0.74 20.55
N LEU A 71 -0.36 -0.64 21.04
CA LEU A 71 0.42 0.60 20.93
C LEU A 71 0.63 1.00 19.46
N PRO A 72 0.46 2.29 19.10
CA PRO A 72 0.62 2.77 17.73
C PRO A 72 1.97 2.40 17.08
N GLU A 73 3.03 2.31 17.88
CA GLU A 73 4.39 1.97 17.45
C GLU A 73 4.52 0.52 16.99
N LEU A 74 3.59 -0.36 17.38
CA LEU A 74 3.55 -1.77 16.97
C LEU A 74 2.69 -2.00 15.72
N VAL A 75 1.96 -0.97 15.27
CA VAL A 75 1.12 -1.05 14.08
C VAL A 75 2.01 -1.20 12.84
N PRO A 76 1.82 -2.25 12.02
CA PRO A 76 2.60 -2.43 10.80
C PRO A 76 2.49 -1.21 9.87
N ASN A 77 3.65 -0.74 9.38
CA ASN A 77 3.71 0.34 8.39
C ASN A 77 3.64 -0.24 6.97
N VAL A 78 2.45 -0.20 6.38
CA VAL A 78 2.15 -0.83 5.09
C VAL A 78 2.96 -0.19 3.95
N LEU A 79 3.09 1.14 3.93
CA LEU A 79 3.90 1.84 2.93
C LEU A 79 5.38 1.50 3.08
N GLY A 80 5.87 1.39 4.31
CA GLY A 80 7.23 0.96 4.60
C GLY A 80 7.52 -0.42 4.02
N ILE A 81 6.61 -1.37 4.25
CA ILE A 81 6.72 -2.74 3.74
C ILE A 81 6.68 -2.77 2.20
N TRP A 82 5.78 -2.01 1.59
CA TRP A 82 5.75 -1.87 0.13
C TRP A 82 7.08 -1.32 -0.41
N ASN A 83 7.63 -0.28 0.21
CA ASN A 83 8.90 0.31 -0.20
C ASN A 83 10.08 -0.66 -0.03
N MET A 84 10.11 -1.46 1.04
CA MET A 84 11.12 -2.51 1.20
C MET A 84 11.05 -3.52 0.05
N GLN A 85 9.85 -3.94 -0.33
CA GLN A 85 9.64 -4.86 -1.46
C GLN A 85 10.09 -4.25 -2.80
N ARG A 86 9.79 -2.97 -3.03
CA ARG A 86 10.26 -2.24 -4.22
C ARG A 86 11.78 -2.19 -4.30
N MET A 87 12.43 -1.82 -3.20
CA MET A 87 13.89 -1.76 -3.12
C MET A 87 14.53 -3.14 -3.33
N LYS A 88 13.94 -4.20 -2.78
CA LYS A 88 14.36 -5.59 -3.02
C LYS A 88 14.38 -5.95 -4.52
N TYR A 89 13.47 -5.36 -5.30
CA TYR A 89 13.38 -5.56 -6.74
C TYR A 89 14.06 -4.46 -7.57
N GLY A 90 14.90 -3.63 -6.95
CA GLY A 90 15.65 -2.56 -7.64
C GLY A 90 14.79 -1.39 -8.11
N ARG A 91 13.61 -1.19 -7.51
CA ARG A 91 12.66 -0.12 -7.87
C ARG A 91 12.68 1.01 -6.84
N ASP A 92 12.45 2.23 -7.33
CA ASP A 92 12.43 3.43 -6.48
C ASP A 92 11.28 3.38 -5.46
N PRO A 93 11.53 3.78 -4.20
CA PRO A 93 10.50 3.85 -3.18
C PRO A 93 9.48 4.96 -3.49
N ILE A 94 8.22 4.70 -3.15
CA ILE A 94 7.14 5.68 -3.20
C ILE A 94 7.26 6.62 -2.00
N ARG A 95 7.33 7.93 -2.27
CA ARG A 95 7.37 8.98 -1.25
C ARG A 95 5.98 9.60 -1.11
N ILE A 96 5.53 9.85 0.12
CA ILE A 96 4.17 10.39 0.39
C ILE A 96 3.92 11.74 -0.32
N ARG A 97 4.93 12.62 -0.38
CA ARG A 97 4.84 13.88 -1.17
C ARG A 97 4.58 13.63 -2.65
N SER A 98 5.04 12.49 -3.19
CA SER A 98 4.74 12.08 -4.56
C SER A 98 3.36 11.46 -4.68
N ILE A 99 2.79 10.84 -3.65
CA ILE A 99 1.43 10.27 -3.71
C ILE A 99 0.39 11.38 -3.98
N GLU A 100 0.50 12.52 -3.30
CA GLU A 100 -0.35 13.69 -3.57
C GLU A 100 -0.17 14.28 -4.99
N ASN A 101 1.01 14.09 -5.59
CA ASN A 101 1.28 14.52 -6.97
C ASN A 101 0.83 13.47 -8.00
N LEU A 102 0.83 12.20 -7.60
CA LEU A 102 0.36 11.06 -8.39
C LEU A 102 -1.18 11.08 -8.50
N THR A 103 -1.89 11.43 -7.42
CA THR A 103 -3.35 11.59 -7.43
C THR A 103 -3.84 12.81 -8.22
N LYS A 104 -2.94 13.72 -8.61
CA LYS A 104 -3.23 14.89 -9.46
C LYS A 104 -3.05 14.63 -10.95
N ILE A 105 -2.64 13.43 -11.37
CA ILE A 105 -2.53 13.09 -12.79
C ILE A 105 -3.96 13.05 -13.37
N PRO A 106 -4.31 13.94 -14.31
CA PRO A 106 -5.65 13.92 -14.91
C PRO A 106 -5.83 12.59 -15.66
N HIS A 107 -6.98 11.95 -15.50
CA HIS A 107 -7.43 10.94 -16.46
C HIS A 107 -7.46 11.62 -17.84
N LYS A 108 -6.50 11.29 -18.72
CA LYS A 108 -6.68 11.55 -20.15
C LYS A 108 -7.83 10.67 -20.59
N SER A 109 -9.03 11.25 -20.69
CA SER A 109 -10.14 10.66 -21.41
C SER A 109 -9.72 10.47 -22.86
N THR A 110 -9.34 9.25 -23.24
CA THR A 110 -9.13 8.89 -24.63
C THR A 110 -10.50 8.78 -25.29
N THR A 111 -11.08 9.91 -25.70
CA THR A 111 -12.26 9.91 -26.56
C THR A 111 -11.81 9.58 -27.97
N THR A 112 -11.82 8.30 -28.33
CA THR A 112 -11.67 7.85 -29.72
C THR A 112 -12.99 8.11 -30.43
N ASN A 113 -13.17 9.30 -31.01
CA ASN A 113 -14.29 9.61 -31.88
C ASN A 113 -14.01 9.02 -33.27
N ASN A 114 -14.33 7.73 -33.45
CA ASN A 114 -14.45 7.13 -34.77
C ASN A 114 -15.89 7.29 -35.26
N GLN A 115 -16.21 8.45 -35.86
CA GLN A 115 -17.39 8.54 -36.74
C GLN A 115 -16.96 8.19 -38.17
N PRO A 116 -17.60 7.21 -38.84
CA PRO A 116 -17.36 6.96 -40.25
C PRO A 116 -18.00 8.08 -41.07
N LYS A 117 -17.19 8.70 -41.93
CA LYS A 117 -17.62 9.69 -42.92
C LYS A 117 -18.42 8.93 -43.99
N ILE A 118 -19.73 9.11 -44.01
CA ILE A 118 -20.59 8.66 -45.11
C ILE A 118 -20.43 9.71 -46.21
N GLU A 119 -19.81 9.32 -47.33
CA GLU A 119 -19.76 10.12 -48.55
C GLU A 119 -21.05 9.89 -49.35
N SER A 120 -21.65 10.97 -49.86
CA SER A 120 -22.76 10.99 -50.83
C SER A 120 -22.27 11.56 -52.14
#